data_AF-A0ABD5X7P0-F1
#
_entry.id   AF-A0ABD5X7P0-F1
#
_cell.length_a   1.000
_cell.length_b   1.000
_cell.length_c   1.000
_cell.angle_alpha   90.00
_cell.angle_beta   90.00
_cell.angle_gamma   90.00
#
_symmetry.space_group_name_H-M   'P 1'
#
loop_
_entity.id
_entity.type
_entity.pdbx_description
1 polymer ?
#
loop_
_entity_poly.entity_id
_entity_poly.type
_entity_poly.pdbx_seq_one_letter_code
_entity_poly.pdbx_strand_id
1 'polypeptide(L)'
;MSVSIDDILDPSFEGNGPGLEDQLDELEEAGLGSKVPVTLIECTSREDDDFEIAEIEGCDRAIEVTEAQQDAGIVSCDCGRQIDLSKKRPKTQFRFKTDFDEVRNYIQSESKKIESIFSAQKKSLTYLGYRFNGQVLRIKRQGFRDREPIQDTVDVHLCTTRLPEPVVKTIKLYRRQAFFVLVGNGVGNRNYMEQLNLPFIEFGELYQMESDAQIEKLQDLIESACHIGELTDLDTRARIAAQLYENHREEVGDIDRINEDVFEYIVNTLFNYCFRTSQLFGTTESGLEFPDGTLCLQVDGTGRLYLWDAKYSIPEKEPYDLSASDQRNMTKYPRLIRENSEMIEEDFPIDSFAGFIFISPRMDASDLEGFASKLAEQYSDASYMNGAPIIQIRADALIELYRAVRDNKSEAKKIQQTLRLEFNRLLQQDTDHISETEFREYHEEKHDDMEPENWPSLGSTEITLFDVTVDDVERLFEDALAKKSPPQVGLDSESLRETMRRLDK
;
A
#
# COMPACT_ATOMS: atom_id res chain seq x y z
N MET A 1 2.08 5.58 40.03
CA MET A 1 2.32 5.44 38.59
C MET A 1 1.87 6.75 37.96
N SER A 2 2.73 7.43 37.22
CA SER A 2 2.36 8.62 36.46
C SER A 2 1.55 8.20 35.23
N VAL A 3 0.46 8.91 34.95
CA VAL A 3 -0.32 8.73 33.71
C VAL A 3 0.51 9.29 32.55
N SER A 4 0.54 8.61 31.41
CA SER A 4 1.25 9.12 30.23
C SER A 4 0.45 10.23 29.54
N ILE A 5 1.12 11.14 28.82
CA ILE A 5 0.41 12.17 28.05
C ILE A 5 -0.49 11.53 26.99
N ASP A 6 -0.03 10.46 26.33
CA ASP A 6 -0.86 9.80 25.34
C ASP A 6 -2.12 9.17 25.95
N ASP A 7 -2.06 8.62 27.17
CA ASP A 7 -3.26 8.17 27.88
C ASP A 7 -4.23 9.35 28.15
N ILE A 8 -3.72 10.53 28.52
CA ILE A 8 -4.54 11.73 28.74
C ILE A 8 -5.19 12.22 27.44
N LEU A 9 -4.49 12.10 26.32
CA LEU A 9 -4.98 12.53 25.01
C LEU A 9 -6.00 11.55 24.39
N ASP A 10 -6.23 10.40 25.02
CA ASP A 10 -7.32 9.49 24.66
C ASP A 10 -8.69 10.13 24.94
N PRO A 11 -9.61 10.20 23.96
CA PRO A 11 -10.96 10.73 24.17
C PRO A 11 -11.76 10.05 25.28
N SER A 12 -11.40 8.82 25.66
CA SER A 12 -12.02 8.04 26.74
C SER A 12 -11.35 8.24 28.10
N PHE A 13 -10.31 9.08 28.19
CA PHE A 13 -9.59 9.33 29.43
C PHE A 13 -10.46 10.02 30.47
N GLU A 14 -10.55 9.40 31.64
CA GLU A 14 -11.16 9.96 32.85
C GLU A 14 -10.25 9.66 34.03
N GLY A 15 -9.86 10.70 34.76
CA GLY A 15 -8.94 10.52 35.87
C GLY A 15 -9.04 11.61 36.92
N ASN A 16 -8.68 11.23 38.14
CA ASN A 16 -8.30 12.16 39.20
C ASN A 16 -7.11 11.56 39.97
N GLY A 17 -6.28 12.42 40.55
CA GLY A 17 -5.14 11.95 41.32
C GLY A 17 -4.06 13.01 41.55
N PRO A 18 -3.13 12.76 42.47
CA PRO A 18 -2.04 13.68 42.76
C PRO A 18 -1.16 13.87 41.51
N GLY A 19 -0.97 15.12 41.08
CA GLY A 19 -0.15 15.50 39.92
C GLY A 19 -0.83 15.36 38.56
N LEU A 20 -2.01 14.72 38.47
CA LEU A 20 -2.76 14.66 37.21
C LEU A 20 -3.39 16.02 36.87
N GLU A 21 -3.88 16.73 37.88
CA GLU A 21 -4.47 18.06 37.66
C GLU A 21 -3.44 19.05 37.13
N ASP A 22 -2.22 19.04 37.68
CA ASP A 22 -1.12 19.86 37.18
C ASP A 22 -0.76 19.51 35.73
N GLN A 23 -0.76 18.22 35.35
CA GLN A 23 -0.52 17.78 33.97
C GLN A 23 -1.64 18.23 33.01
N LEU A 24 -2.90 18.16 33.45
CA LEU A 24 -4.04 18.60 32.65
C LEU A 24 -4.01 20.13 32.45
N ASP A 25 -3.64 20.87 33.51
CA ASP A 25 -3.47 22.32 33.46
C ASP A 25 -2.33 22.70 32.51
N GLU A 26 -1.20 21.98 32.55
CA GLU A 26 -0.08 22.20 31.62
C GLU A 26 -0.51 21.98 30.15
N LEU A 27 -1.25 20.90 29.87
CA LEU A 27 -1.74 20.61 28.51
C LEU A 27 -2.79 21.63 28.03
N GLU A 28 -3.63 22.13 28.93
CA GLU A 28 -4.60 23.19 28.64
C GLU A 28 -3.90 24.55 28.41
N GLU A 29 -2.89 24.90 29.22
CA GLU A 29 -2.06 26.10 29.04
C GLU A 29 -1.26 26.06 27.74
N ALA A 30 -0.81 24.87 27.32
CA ALA A 30 -0.17 24.63 26.03
C ALA A 30 -1.17 24.69 24.84
N GLY A 31 -2.48 24.76 25.10
CA GLY A 31 -3.53 24.82 24.09
C GLY A 31 -3.83 23.47 23.42
N LEU A 32 -3.37 22.35 23.98
CA LEU A 32 -3.54 21.02 23.38
C LEU A 32 -4.94 20.41 23.63
N GLY A 33 -5.77 21.08 24.41
CA GLY A 33 -7.12 20.66 24.70
C GLY A 33 -7.72 21.45 25.85
N SER A 34 -8.79 20.92 26.43
CA SER A 34 -9.46 21.52 27.58
C SER A 34 -9.74 20.51 28.67
N LYS A 35 -9.54 20.94 29.92
CA LYS A 35 -9.87 20.15 31.11
C LYS A 35 -11.35 20.32 31.43
N VAL A 36 -12.11 19.24 31.39
CA VAL A 36 -13.55 19.24 31.68
C VAL A 36 -13.82 18.51 33.00
N PRO A 37 -14.36 19.17 34.03
CA PRO A 37 -14.77 18.49 35.24
C PRO A 37 -16.00 17.63 34.95
N VAL A 38 -15.95 16.37 35.39
CA VAL A 38 -17.06 15.41 35.34
C VAL A 38 -17.42 15.01 36.76
N THR A 39 -18.71 15.03 37.07
CA THR A 39 -19.22 14.62 38.37
C THR A 39 -19.64 13.17 38.31
N LEU A 40 -18.97 12.31 39.07
CA LEU A 40 -19.31 10.90 39.19
C LEU A 40 -19.92 10.61 40.56
N ILE A 41 -20.85 9.67 40.61
CA ILE A 41 -21.32 9.06 41.84
C ILE A 41 -21.11 7.55 41.76
N GLU A 42 -20.72 6.93 42.86
CA GLU A 42 -20.65 5.48 42.95
C GLU A 42 -22.04 4.93 43.35
N CYS A 43 -22.45 3.83 42.71
CA CYS A 43 -23.70 3.17 43.07
C CYS A 43 -23.63 2.64 44.52
N THR A 44 -22.45 2.18 44.94
CA THR A 44 -22.15 1.74 46.30
C THR A 44 -20.87 2.42 46.79
N SER A 45 -20.97 3.31 47.76
CA SER A 45 -19.82 3.90 48.47
C SER A 45 -20.07 3.90 49.97
N ARG A 46 -19.07 3.51 50.75
CA ARG A 46 -19.11 3.43 52.22
C ARG A 46 -19.37 4.78 52.90
N GLU A 47 -19.17 5.85 52.16
CA GLU A 47 -19.32 7.21 52.66
C GLU A 47 -20.70 7.81 52.37
N ASP A 48 -21.54 7.10 51.62
CA ASP A 48 -22.89 7.53 51.25
C ASP A 48 -23.90 7.24 52.37
N ASP A 49 -24.94 8.08 52.46
CA ASP A 49 -26.01 7.93 53.45
C ASP A 49 -26.92 6.72 53.14
N ASP A 50 -26.85 6.20 51.91
CA ASP A 50 -27.62 5.03 51.46
C ASP A 50 -26.78 3.74 51.35
N PHE A 51 -25.58 3.72 51.93
CA PHE A 51 -24.62 2.62 51.82
C PHE A 51 -25.21 1.26 52.22
N GLU A 52 -25.88 1.13 53.37
CA GLU A 52 -26.42 -0.15 53.84
C GLU A 52 -27.46 -0.74 52.87
N ILE A 53 -28.22 0.12 52.18
CA ILE A 53 -29.19 -0.29 51.15
C ILE A 53 -28.44 -0.68 49.87
N ALA A 54 -27.41 0.11 49.49
CA ALA A 54 -26.58 -0.13 48.32
C ALA A 54 -25.80 -1.45 48.38
N GLU A 55 -25.23 -1.76 49.55
CA GLU A 55 -24.39 -2.93 49.78
C GLU A 55 -25.17 -4.25 49.59
N ILE A 56 -26.46 -4.26 49.95
CA ILE A 56 -27.35 -5.42 49.76
C ILE A 56 -27.58 -5.71 48.26
N GLU A 57 -27.57 -4.67 47.42
CA GLU A 57 -27.82 -4.78 45.99
C GLU A 57 -26.56 -5.06 45.16
N GLY A 58 -25.36 -4.76 45.68
CA GLY A 58 -24.08 -5.24 45.16
C GLY A 58 -23.70 -4.69 43.78
N CYS A 59 -23.77 -3.37 43.57
CA CYS A 59 -23.38 -2.71 42.32
C CYS A 59 -22.16 -1.79 42.51
N ASP A 60 -21.08 -2.08 41.78
CA ASP A 60 -19.80 -1.35 41.87
C ASP A 60 -19.64 -0.28 40.77
N ARG A 61 -20.71 0.08 40.06
CA ARG A 61 -20.64 1.03 38.94
C ARG A 61 -20.54 2.48 39.42
N ALA A 62 -19.77 3.29 38.72
CA ALA A 62 -19.84 4.75 38.80
C ALA A 62 -20.75 5.30 37.69
N ILE A 63 -21.45 6.39 37.97
CA ILE A 63 -22.41 7.03 37.06
C ILE A 63 -22.01 8.49 36.90
N GLU A 64 -21.84 8.93 35.65
CA GLU A 64 -21.70 10.35 35.33
C GLU A 64 -23.04 11.06 35.51
N VAL A 65 -23.03 12.14 36.29
CA VAL A 65 -24.20 12.95 36.59
C VAL A 65 -24.20 14.17 35.67
N THR A 66 -25.19 14.24 34.78
CA THR A 66 -25.46 15.41 33.93
C THR A 66 -26.21 16.50 34.70
N GLU A 67 -26.14 17.76 34.25
CA GLU A 67 -26.88 18.88 34.86
C GLU A 67 -28.39 18.59 34.99
N ALA A 68 -28.99 17.99 33.96
CA ALA A 68 -30.41 17.63 33.98
C ALA A 68 -30.75 16.58 35.05
N GLN A 69 -29.84 15.63 35.32
CA GLN A 69 -30.01 14.65 36.39
C GLN A 69 -29.78 15.28 37.76
N GLN A 70 -28.85 16.22 37.86
CA GLN A 70 -28.62 17.04 39.05
C GLN A 70 -29.87 17.83 39.45
N ASP A 71 -30.54 18.46 38.49
CA ASP A 71 -31.80 19.19 38.71
C ASP A 71 -32.96 18.27 39.13
N ALA A 72 -33.01 17.06 38.56
CA ALA A 72 -34.03 16.06 38.90
C ALA A 72 -33.80 15.43 40.29
N GLY A 73 -32.58 15.50 40.83
CA GLY A 73 -32.18 14.92 42.11
C GLY A 73 -32.16 13.39 42.16
N ILE A 74 -32.48 12.70 41.06
CA ILE A 74 -32.53 11.24 40.97
C ILE A 74 -31.92 10.79 39.65
N VAL A 75 -31.08 9.74 39.69
CA VAL A 75 -30.52 9.08 38.49
C VAL A 75 -30.79 7.58 38.53
N SER A 76 -31.03 6.98 37.36
CA SER A 76 -31.16 5.52 37.25
C SER A 76 -29.81 4.91 36.92
N CYS A 77 -29.40 3.92 37.70
CA CYS A 77 -28.27 3.05 37.37
C CYS A 77 -28.73 1.93 36.45
N ASP A 78 -27.85 1.46 35.57
CA ASP A 78 -28.09 0.29 34.71
C ASP A 78 -28.39 -1.01 35.47
N CYS A 79 -28.07 -1.07 36.77
CA CYS A 79 -28.50 -2.19 37.63
C CYS A 79 -30.01 -2.15 37.95
N GLY A 80 -30.73 -1.13 37.47
CA GLY A 80 -32.16 -0.91 37.69
C GLY A 80 -32.50 -0.06 38.92
N ARG A 81 -31.49 0.35 39.71
CA ARG A 81 -31.68 1.16 40.92
C ARG A 81 -31.93 2.63 40.58
N GLN A 82 -32.90 3.25 41.24
CA GLN A 82 -33.02 4.70 41.32
C GLN A 82 -32.18 5.24 42.49
N ILE A 83 -31.24 6.10 42.19
CA ILE A 83 -30.30 6.70 43.12
C ILE A 83 -30.72 8.13 43.38
N ASP A 84 -30.99 8.43 44.64
CA ASP A 84 -31.24 9.79 45.13
C ASP A 84 -29.89 10.50 45.31
N LEU A 85 -29.64 11.51 44.48
CA LEU A 85 -28.36 12.23 44.44
C LEU A 85 -28.05 12.94 45.77
N SER A 86 -29.08 13.29 46.56
CA SER A 86 -28.88 13.95 47.86
C SER A 86 -28.22 13.05 48.91
N LYS A 87 -28.23 11.73 48.70
CA LYS A 87 -27.66 10.71 49.60
C LYS A 87 -26.28 10.23 49.16
N LYS A 88 -25.80 10.72 48.03
CA LYS A 88 -24.55 10.31 47.41
C LYS A 88 -23.48 11.37 47.61
N ARG A 89 -22.23 10.93 47.82
CA ARG A 89 -21.07 11.81 47.74
C ARG A 89 -20.56 11.88 46.30
N PRO A 90 -20.64 13.04 45.63
CA PRO A 90 -20.07 13.21 44.32
C PRO A 90 -18.54 13.18 44.39
N LYS A 91 -17.92 12.53 43.40
CA LYS A 91 -16.49 12.60 43.13
C LYS A 91 -16.28 13.36 41.83
N THR A 92 -15.49 14.42 41.88
CA THR A 92 -15.06 15.10 40.65
C THR A 92 -13.92 14.31 40.03
N GLN A 93 -14.07 13.97 38.76
CA GLN A 93 -13.00 13.52 37.88
C GLN A 93 -12.79 14.56 36.79
N PHE A 94 -11.67 14.47 36.08
CA PHE A 94 -11.40 15.30 34.93
C PHE A 94 -11.32 14.44 33.67
N ARG A 95 -11.98 14.93 32.62
CA ARG A 95 -11.85 14.45 31.26
C ARG A 95 -11.05 15.48 30.47
N PHE A 96 -10.10 15.04 29.66
CA PHE A 96 -9.38 15.94 28.76
C PHE A 96 -9.98 15.85 27.36
N LYS A 97 -10.38 16.99 26.80
CA LYS A 97 -10.84 17.07 25.42
C LYS A 97 -9.69 17.57 24.54
N THR A 98 -8.98 16.62 23.93
CA THR A 98 -7.87 16.90 23.02
C THR A 98 -8.31 17.72 21.81
N ASP A 99 -7.55 18.76 21.48
CA ASP A 99 -7.64 19.47 20.21
C ASP A 99 -6.59 18.94 19.24
N PHE A 100 -7.01 18.05 18.33
CA PHE A 100 -6.11 17.45 17.35
C PHE A 100 -5.62 18.44 16.28
N ASP A 101 -6.33 19.55 16.06
CA ASP A 101 -5.83 20.61 15.18
C ASP A 101 -4.63 21.31 15.84
N GLU A 102 -4.68 21.54 17.15
CA GLU A 102 -3.55 22.14 17.90
C GLU A 102 -2.37 21.19 18.07
N VAL A 103 -2.61 19.89 18.30
CA VAL A 103 -1.54 18.88 18.26
C VAL A 103 -0.81 18.89 16.90
N ARG A 104 -1.55 19.00 15.80
CA ARG A 104 -0.96 19.15 14.46
C ARG A 104 -0.20 20.47 14.32
N ASN A 105 -0.76 21.58 14.81
CA ASN A 105 -0.12 22.90 14.75
C ASN A 105 1.21 22.89 15.53
N TYR A 106 1.26 22.21 16.67
CA TYR A 106 2.48 21.98 17.44
C TYR A 106 3.54 21.26 16.59
N ILE A 107 3.20 20.09 16.03
CA ILE A 107 4.12 19.33 15.16
C ILE A 107 4.59 20.17 13.98
N GLN A 108 3.68 20.96 13.38
CA GLN A 108 4.01 21.88 12.29
C GLN A 108 4.97 22.99 12.73
N SER A 109 4.78 23.55 13.92
CA SER A 109 5.63 24.60 14.49
C SER A 109 7.04 24.07 14.76
N GLU A 110 7.15 22.90 15.36
CA GLU A 110 8.45 22.27 15.65
C GLU A 110 9.17 21.87 14.36
N SER A 111 8.44 21.29 13.40
CA SER A 111 9.03 20.92 12.11
C SER A 111 9.54 22.13 11.30
N LYS A 112 8.93 23.31 11.46
CA LYS A 112 9.42 24.57 10.85
C LYS A 112 10.80 24.99 11.34
N LYS A 113 11.22 24.53 12.53
CA LYS A 113 12.53 24.88 13.10
C LYS A 113 13.68 24.12 12.44
N ILE A 114 13.40 23.04 11.68
CA ILE A 114 14.40 22.14 11.09
C ILE A 114 15.11 22.79 9.87
N GLU A 115 14.40 23.45 8.95
CA GLU A 115 15.00 24.07 7.75
C GLU A 115 14.30 25.37 7.32
N SER A 116 15.05 26.24 6.62
CA SER A 116 14.65 27.61 6.22
C SER A 116 13.57 27.68 5.13
N ILE A 117 13.36 26.61 4.35
CA ILE A 117 12.30 26.50 3.34
C ILE A 117 11.38 25.34 3.72
N PHE A 118 10.66 25.54 4.82
CA PHE A 118 9.61 24.63 5.26
C PHE A 118 8.26 25.14 4.77
N SER A 119 7.57 24.33 3.95
CA SER A 119 6.14 24.52 3.72
C SER A 119 5.38 23.32 4.24
N ALA A 120 4.35 23.61 5.03
CA ALA A 120 3.45 22.64 5.60
C ALA A 120 2.05 22.89 5.06
N GLN A 121 1.48 21.88 4.40
CA GLN A 121 0.12 21.95 3.87
C GLN A 121 -0.75 20.86 4.47
N LYS A 122 -1.94 21.26 4.92
CA LYS A 122 -3.01 20.34 5.33
C LYS A 122 -3.46 19.57 4.09
N LYS A 123 -3.42 18.25 4.15
CA LYS A 123 -3.89 17.38 3.07
C LYS A 123 -4.95 16.42 3.58
N SER A 124 -5.93 16.14 2.75
CA SER A 124 -6.80 14.98 2.90
C SER A 124 -6.28 13.88 2.01
N LEU A 125 -6.04 12.71 2.59
CA LEU A 125 -5.63 11.51 1.86
C LEU A 125 -6.62 10.39 2.17
N THR A 126 -6.89 9.57 1.16
CA THR A 126 -7.75 8.40 1.28
C THR A 126 -6.97 7.18 0.87
N TYR A 127 -7.06 6.11 1.65
CA TYR A 127 -6.50 4.79 1.33
C TYR A 127 -7.56 3.74 1.64
N LEU A 128 -7.99 2.98 0.63
CA LEU A 128 -9.05 1.96 0.78
C LEU A 128 -10.29 2.51 1.53
N GLY A 129 -10.79 3.67 1.10
CA GLY A 129 -11.93 4.35 1.74
C GLY A 129 -11.63 5.08 3.03
N TYR A 130 -10.55 4.72 3.74
CA TYR A 130 -10.16 5.36 5.00
C TYR A 130 -9.60 6.76 4.75
N ARG A 131 -10.28 7.77 5.32
CA ARG A 131 -9.97 9.20 5.10
C ARG A 131 -9.17 9.80 6.25
N PHE A 132 -7.99 10.28 5.96
CA PHE A 132 -7.22 11.16 6.84
C PHE A 132 -7.65 12.62 6.61
N ASN A 133 -8.80 13.01 7.16
CA ASN A 133 -9.39 14.34 6.94
C ASN A 133 -8.59 15.43 7.66
N GLY A 134 -7.61 16.02 6.98
CA GLY A 134 -6.81 17.09 7.56
C GLY A 134 -5.82 16.64 8.63
N GLN A 135 -5.64 15.33 8.77
CA GLN A 135 -4.71 14.68 9.68
C GLN A 135 -3.37 14.38 9.01
N VAL A 136 -3.14 14.93 7.81
CA VAL A 136 -1.85 14.79 7.10
C VAL A 136 -1.23 16.17 6.95
N LEU A 137 0.01 16.27 7.43
CA LEU A 137 0.88 17.43 7.25
C LEU A 137 1.91 17.08 6.19
N ARG A 138 1.87 17.74 5.04
CA ARG A 138 2.88 17.58 4.00
C ARG A 138 4.05 18.52 4.23
N ILE A 139 5.22 17.97 4.51
CA ILE A 139 6.49 18.68 4.66
C ILE A 139 7.20 18.66 3.31
N LYS A 140 7.53 19.84 2.77
CA LYS A 140 8.43 19.97 1.61
C LYS A 140 9.78 20.49 2.08
N ARG A 141 10.85 19.79 1.72
CA ARG A 141 12.23 20.25 1.95
C ARG A 141 12.81 20.78 0.66
N GLN A 142 13.41 21.96 0.73
CA GLN A 142 14.16 22.56 -0.36
C GLN A 142 15.44 23.16 0.21
N GLY A 143 16.59 22.71 -0.27
CA GLY A 143 17.86 23.17 0.27
C GLY A 143 19.06 22.44 -0.31
N PHE A 144 20.15 22.42 0.45
CA PHE A 144 21.36 21.68 0.10
C PHE A 144 21.83 20.86 1.31
N ARG A 145 22.19 19.59 1.08
CA ARG A 145 22.91 18.73 2.02
C ARG A 145 24.21 18.30 1.39
N ASP A 146 25.32 18.52 2.09
CA ASP A 146 26.66 18.16 1.58
C ASP A 146 26.97 18.71 0.18
N ARG A 147 26.39 19.88 -0.16
CA ARG A 147 26.44 20.58 -1.46
C ARG A 147 25.58 19.98 -2.58
N GLU A 148 24.76 18.98 -2.28
CA GLU A 148 23.76 18.43 -3.20
C GLU A 148 22.38 19.06 -2.94
N PRO A 149 21.63 19.47 -3.97
CA PRO A 149 20.30 20.01 -3.80
C PRO A 149 19.35 18.91 -3.31
N ILE A 150 18.57 19.19 -2.26
CA ILE A 150 17.49 18.34 -1.78
C ILE A 150 16.14 18.92 -2.22
N GLN A 151 15.29 18.06 -2.77
CA GLN A 151 13.89 18.35 -3.04
C GLN A 151 13.00 17.15 -2.68
N ASP A 152 12.64 17.05 -1.40
CA ASP A 152 11.84 15.95 -0.86
C ASP A 152 10.44 16.42 -0.45
N THR A 153 9.48 15.48 -0.44
CA THR A 153 8.13 15.70 0.09
C THR A 153 7.73 14.55 1.00
N VAL A 154 7.69 14.82 2.30
CA VAL A 154 7.34 13.85 3.35
C VAL A 154 5.95 14.12 3.88
N ASP A 155 5.08 13.12 3.92
CA ASP A 155 3.74 13.20 4.52
C ASP A 155 3.78 12.72 5.99
N VAL A 156 3.41 13.58 6.93
CA VAL A 156 3.30 13.25 8.36
C VAL A 156 1.84 12.90 8.67
N HIS A 157 1.60 11.67 9.09
CA HIS A 157 0.28 11.16 9.40
C HIS A 157 0.00 11.25 10.91
N LEU A 158 -0.93 12.12 11.29
CA LEU A 158 -1.44 12.17 12.66
C LEU A 158 -2.46 11.05 12.87
N CYS A 159 -2.10 10.08 13.69
CA CYS A 159 -2.92 8.91 13.98
C CYS A 159 -3.56 9.08 15.36
N THR A 160 -4.83 9.46 15.38
CA THR A 160 -5.60 9.68 16.63
C THR A 160 -6.41 8.46 17.05
N THR A 161 -6.51 7.48 16.16
CA THR A 161 -7.26 6.24 16.32
C THR A 161 -6.42 5.06 15.82
N ARG A 162 -6.83 3.86 16.19
CA ARG A 162 -6.25 2.64 15.61
C ARG A 162 -6.57 2.59 14.11
N LEU A 163 -5.53 2.45 13.30
CA LEU A 163 -5.66 2.35 11.86
C LEU A 163 -6.03 0.90 11.48
N PRO A 164 -6.93 0.71 10.50
CA PRO A 164 -7.14 -0.60 9.91
C PRO A 164 -5.84 -1.13 9.31
N GLU A 165 -5.53 -2.41 9.56
CA GLU A 165 -4.31 -3.05 9.03
C GLU A 165 -4.11 -2.83 7.51
N PRO A 166 -5.14 -3.00 6.65
CA PRO A 166 -5.00 -2.85 5.21
C PRO A 166 -4.58 -1.44 4.79
N VAL A 167 -5.03 -0.41 5.50
CA VAL A 167 -4.73 1.00 5.21
C VAL A 167 -3.24 1.29 5.33
N VAL A 168 -2.61 0.84 6.41
CA VAL A 168 -1.17 1.03 6.63
C VAL A 168 -0.35 0.20 5.65
N LYS A 169 -0.82 -1.02 5.32
CA LYS A 169 -0.24 -1.87 4.26
C LYS A 169 -0.23 -1.16 2.92
N THR A 170 -1.32 -0.48 2.56
CA THR A 170 -1.40 0.31 1.32
C THR A 170 -0.43 1.49 1.34
N ILE A 171 -0.31 2.22 2.46
CA ILE A 171 0.66 3.32 2.58
C ILE A 171 2.09 2.79 2.37
N LYS A 172 2.41 1.64 2.99
CA LYS A 172 3.70 0.96 2.84
C LYS A 172 3.97 0.54 1.39
N LEU A 173 2.96 -0.01 0.72
CA LEU A 173 3.03 -0.45 -0.67
C LEU A 173 3.36 0.71 -1.62
N TYR A 174 2.72 1.87 -1.42
CA TYR A 174 2.97 3.07 -2.21
C TYR A 174 4.38 3.64 -2.07
N ARG A 175 5.17 3.17 -1.09
CA ARG A 175 6.48 3.72 -0.74
C ARG A 175 6.43 5.24 -0.52
N ARG A 176 5.30 5.77 -0.05
CA ARG A 176 5.20 7.21 0.22
C ARG A 176 6.21 7.55 1.30
N GLN A 177 7.01 8.59 1.05
CA GLN A 177 7.88 9.16 2.07
C GLN A 177 6.99 9.69 3.19
N ALA A 178 6.86 8.93 4.26
CA ALA A 178 5.91 9.23 5.32
C ALA A 178 6.40 8.71 6.68
N PHE A 179 6.03 9.44 7.73
CA PHE A 179 6.14 8.97 9.11
C PHE A 179 4.85 9.25 9.87
N PHE A 180 4.68 8.58 11.01
CA PHE A 180 3.44 8.58 11.77
C PHE A 180 3.64 9.20 13.14
N VAL A 181 2.73 10.08 13.55
CA VAL A 181 2.66 10.58 14.92
C VAL A 181 1.44 9.96 15.58
N LEU A 182 1.67 9.14 16.60
CA LEU A 182 0.65 8.40 17.32
C LEU A 182 0.15 9.22 18.50
N VAL A 183 -1.17 9.41 18.63
CA VAL A 183 -1.79 10.23 19.68
C VAL A 183 -2.99 9.51 20.26
N GLY A 184 -3.09 9.46 21.59
CA GLY A 184 -4.23 8.82 22.27
C GLY A 184 -4.40 7.37 21.83
N ASN A 185 -5.61 7.02 21.41
CA ASN A 185 -5.94 5.70 20.84
C ASN A 185 -5.05 5.28 19.65
N GLY A 186 -4.41 6.22 18.97
CA GLY A 186 -3.45 5.95 17.91
C GLY A 186 -2.17 5.22 18.37
N VAL A 187 -1.82 5.29 19.66
CA VAL A 187 -0.69 4.56 20.25
C VAL A 187 -0.86 3.04 20.09
N GLY A 188 -2.11 2.55 20.01
CA GLY A 188 -2.41 1.16 19.70
C GLY A 188 -1.85 0.66 18.35
N ASN A 189 -1.35 1.54 17.49
CA ASN A 189 -0.68 1.19 16.24
C ASN A 189 0.83 0.89 16.38
N ARG A 190 1.46 1.16 17.54
CA ARG A 190 2.92 1.02 17.75
C ARG A 190 3.47 -0.31 17.23
N ASN A 191 2.95 -1.43 17.76
CA ASN A 191 3.41 -2.78 17.41
C ASN A 191 3.34 -3.02 15.90
N TYR A 192 2.36 -2.42 15.23
CA TYR A 192 2.15 -2.60 13.81
C TYR A 192 3.11 -1.74 12.97
N MET A 193 3.39 -0.50 13.40
CA MET A 193 4.41 0.35 12.78
C MET A 193 5.80 -0.28 12.90
N GLU A 194 6.12 -0.87 14.06
CA GLU A 194 7.36 -1.62 14.29
C GLU A 194 7.46 -2.84 13.37
N GLN A 195 6.42 -3.66 13.28
CA GLN A 195 6.38 -4.85 12.41
C GLN A 195 6.59 -4.50 10.93
N LEU A 196 6.06 -3.37 10.48
CA LEU A 196 6.19 -2.90 9.10
C LEU A 196 7.44 -2.05 8.86
N ASN A 197 8.30 -1.83 9.88
CA ASN A 197 9.44 -0.93 9.83
C ASN A 197 9.06 0.44 9.23
N LEU A 198 7.99 1.03 9.76
CA LEU A 198 7.50 2.36 9.40
C LEU A 198 8.03 3.37 10.41
N PRO A 199 8.56 4.54 9.99
CA PRO A 199 9.02 5.56 10.94
C PRO A 199 7.83 6.14 11.72
N PHE A 200 7.91 6.17 13.05
CA PHE A 200 6.86 6.74 13.89
C PHE A 200 7.41 7.32 15.21
N ILE A 201 6.57 8.11 15.88
CA ILE A 201 6.78 8.61 17.24
C ILE A 201 5.44 8.77 17.97
N GLU A 202 5.44 8.57 19.29
CA GLU A 202 4.29 8.90 20.15
C GLU A 202 4.33 10.39 20.48
N PHE A 203 3.20 11.07 20.44
CA PHE A 203 3.18 12.52 20.65
C PHE A 203 3.57 12.88 22.07
N GLY A 204 3.18 12.10 23.08
CA GLY A 204 3.64 12.31 24.46
C GLY A 204 5.17 12.26 24.59
N GLU A 205 5.83 11.32 23.90
CA GLU A 205 7.29 11.23 23.84
C GLU A 205 7.89 12.50 23.21
N LEU A 206 7.37 12.94 22.06
CA LEU A 206 7.84 14.14 21.40
C LEU A 206 7.65 15.39 22.28
N TYR A 207 6.47 15.58 22.85
CA TYR A 207 6.12 16.77 23.63
C TYR A 207 6.98 16.94 24.89
N GLN A 208 7.36 15.84 25.54
CA GLN A 208 8.17 15.85 26.76
C GLN A 208 9.68 16.04 26.54
N MET A 209 10.16 15.93 25.30
CA MET A 209 11.56 16.15 24.98
C MET A 209 11.94 17.63 25.11
N GLU A 210 13.20 17.91 25.45
CA GLU A 210 13.76 19.25 25.36
C GLU A 210 13.77 19.75 23.91
N SER A 211 13.60 21.06 23.68
CA SER A 211 13.38 21.61 22.33
C SER A 211 14.47 21.21 21.32
N ASP A 212 15.74 21.16 21.71
CA ASP A 212 16.82 20.76 20.79
C ASP A 212 16.71 19.27 20.41
N ALA A 213 16.36 18.41 21.36
CA ALA A 213 16.17 16.97 21.15
C ALA A 213 14.92 16.68 20.31
N GLN A 214 13.85 17.48 20.46
CA GLN A 214 12.65 17.41 19.62
C GLN A 214 12.98 17.64 18.15
N ILE A 215 13.76 18.69 17.87
CA ILE A 215 14.16 19.07 16.51
C ILE A 215 15.02 17.96 15.89
N GLU A 216 16.02 17.46 16.63
CA GLU A 216 16.86 16.34 16.20
C GLU A 216 16.02 15.09 15.88
N LYS A 217 15.10 14.73 16.78
CA LYS A 217 14.23 13.56 16.60
C LYS A 217 13.31 13.67 15.38
N LEU A 218 12.70 14.83 15.15
CA LEU A 218 11.88 15.07 13.97
C LEU A 218 12.71 15.04 12.70
N GLN A 219 13.93 15.57 12.72
CA GLN A 219 14.85 15.49 11.59
C GLN A 219 15.18 14.03 11.25
N ASP A 220 15.53 13.21 12.25
CA ASP A 220 15.81 11.77 12.06
C ASP A 220 14.61 11.01 11.45
N LEU A 221 13.39 11.34 11.88
CA LEU A 221 12.16 10.73 11.34
C LEU A 221 11.92 11.12 9.89
N ILE A 222 12.15 12.39 9.55
CA ILE A 222 12.03 12.90 8.18
C ILE A 222 13.07 12.21 7.28
N GLU A 223 14.32 12.10 7.73
CA GLU A 223 15.37 11.40 6.99
C GLU A 223 15.02 9.91 6.80
N SER A 224 14.56 9.24 7.87
CA SER A 224 14.09 7.86 7.80
C SER A 224 12.93 7.68 6.82
N ALA A 225 12.00 8.64 6.78
CA ALA A 225 10.87 8.64 5.86
C ALA A 225 11.29 8.84 4.40
N CYS A 226 12.31 9.67 4.12
CA CYS A 226 12.88 9.81 2.77
C CYS A 226 13.47 8.48 2.28
N HIS A 227 14.12 7.72 3.17
CA HIS A 227 14.72 6.42 2.88
C HIS A 227 13.78 5.23 3.13
N ILE A 228 12.47 5.45 3.26
CA ILE A 228 11.50 4.38 3.57
C ILE A 228 11.54 3.23 2.54
N GLY A 229 11.91 3.54 1.30
CA GLY A 229 12.12 2.58 0.24
C GLY A 229 13.27 1.60 0.49
N GLU A 230 14.30 2.02 1.21
CA GLU A 230 15.46 1.21 1.63
C GLU A 230 15.16 0.48 2.96
N LEU A 231 14.40 1.12 3.85
CA LEU A 231 13.89 0.51 5.08
C LEU A 231 12.92 -0.65 4.81
N THR A 232 12.39 -0.74 3.60
CA THR A 232 11.43 -1.79 3.23
C THR A 232 12.00 -2.73 2.20
N ASP A 233 12.33 -3.94 2.64
CA ASP A 233 12.75 -4.99 1.73
C ASP A 233 11.60 -5.36 0.77
N LEU A 234 11.98 -5.74 -0.46
CA LEU A 234 11.01 -6.04 -1.51
C LEU A 234 10.14 -7.29 -1.20
N ASP A 235 10.64 -8.21 -0.36
CA ASP A 235 9.90 -9.40 0.04
C ASP A 235 8.68 -9.04 0.90
N THR A 236 8.89 -8.18 1.89
CA THR A 236 7.81 -7.65 2.72
C THR A 236 6.77 -6.92 1.86
N ARG A 237 7.18 -6.08 0.91
CA ARG A 237 6.22 -5.39 0.02
C ARG A 237 5.47 -6.33 -0.90
N ALA A 238 6.14 -7.32 -1.48
CA ALA A 238 5.48 -8.30 -2.34
C ALA A 238 4.47 -9.15 -1.56
N ARG A 239 4.78 -9.51 -0.30
CA ARG A 239 3.82 -10.17 0.61
C ARG A 239 2.60 -9.28 0.87
N ILE A 240 2.82 -7.99 1.14
CA ILE A 240 1.73 -7.03 1.34
C ILE A 240 0.88 -6.90 0.08
N ALA A 241 1.52 -6.75 -1.09
CA ALA A 241 0.84 -6.64 -2.38
C ALA A 241 -0.08 -7.83 -2.63
N ALA A 242 0.43 -9.06 -2.45
CA ALA A 242 -0.35 -10.27 -2.62
C ALA A 242 -1.52 -10.37 -1.61
N GLN A 243 -1.26 -10.10 -0.33
CA GLN A 243 -2.29 -10.11 0.71
C GLN A 243 -3.38 -9.05 0.49
N LEU A 244 -3.01 -7.86 0.02
CA LEU A 244 -3.97 -6.80 -0.27
C LEU A 244 -4.90 -7.22 -1.42
N TYR A 245 -4.34 -7.77 -2.50
CA TYR A 245 -5.13 -8.28 -3.60
C TYR A 245 -6.08 -9.40 -3.15
N GLU A 246 -5.56 -10.41 -2.44
CA GLU A 246 -6.34 -11.58 -2.02
C GLU A 246 -7.48 -11.22 -1.06
N ASN A 247 -7.24 -10.31 -0.11
CA ASN A 247 -8.17 -10.01 0.97
C ASN A 247 -9.08 -8.80 0.68
N HIS A 248 -8.70 -7.93 -0.25
CA HIS A 248 -9.42 -6.67 -0.53
C HIS A 248 -9.74 -6.48 -2.03
N ARG A 249 -9.82 -7.59 -2.79
CA ARG A 249 -10.46 -7.59 -4.12
C ARG A 249 -11.93 -7.15 -4.06
N GLU A 250 -12.57 -7.35 -2.92
CA GLU A 250 -13.91 -6.84 -2.65
C GLU A 250 -13.90 -5.93 -1.43
N GLU A 251 -14.99 -5.19 -1.25
CA GLU A 251 -15.21 -4.36 -0.06
C GLU A 251 -15.43 -5.27 1.15
N VAL A 252 -14.73 -4.99 2.25
CA VAL A 252 -14.78 -5.82 3.47
C VAL A 252 -15.00 -4.92 4.68
N GLY A 253 -16.20 -4.96 5.25
CA GLY A 253 -16.58 -4.07 6.35
C GLY A 253 -16.58 -2.62 5.89
N ASP A 254 -15.92 -1.74 6.65
CA ASP A 254 -15.78 -0.30 6.32
C ASP A 254 -14.53 0.01 5.46
N ILE A 255 -13.90 -1.01 4.86
CA ILE A 255 -12.71 -0.88 4.02
C ILE A 255 -13.10 -1.08 2.56
N ASP A 256 -12.89 -0.06 1.74
CA ASP A 256 -13.16 -0.13 0.30
C ASP A 256 -12.25 -1.19 -0.35
N ARG A 257 -12.74 -1.74 -1.46
CA ARG A 257 -11.92 -2.56 -2.36
C ARG A 257 -10.71 -1.78 -2.89
N ILE A 258 -9.71 -2.52 -3.39
CA ILE A 258 -8.59 -1.90 -4.11
C ILE A 258 -9.11 -1.10 -5.32
N ASN A 259 -8.51 0.06 -5.58
CA ASN A 259 -8.74 0.85 -6.78
C ASN A 259 -7.59 0.62 -7.79
N GLU A 260 -7.68 1.24 -8.97
CA GLU A 260 -6.67 1.11 -10.02
C GLU A 260 -5.27 1.52 -9.55
N ASP A 261 -5.13 2.67 -8.89
CA ASP A 261 -3.83 3.08 -8.31
C ASP A 261 -3.23 2.00 -7.40
N VAL A 262 -4.01 1.43 -6.46
CA VAL A 262 -3.53 0.36 -5.58
C VAL A 262 -3.11 -0.86 -6.40
N PHE A 263 -3.90 -1.20 -7.42
CA PHE A 263 -3.66 -2.35 -8.27
C PHE A 263 -2.37 -2.21 -9.12
N GLU A 264 -2.11 -1.04 -9.71
CA GLU A 264 -0.85 -0.74 -10.41
C GLU A 264 0.37 -0.96 -9.51
N TYR A 265 0.31 -0.47 -8.27
CA TYR A 265 1.40 -0.66 -7.30
C TYR A 265 1.56 -2.13 -6.88
N ILE A 266 0.46 -2.89 -6.78
CA ILE A 266 0.50 -4.34 -6.56
C ILE A 266 1.26 -5.00 -7.71
N VAL A 267 0.82 -4.79 -8.94
CA VAL A 267 1.42 -5.37 -10.15
C VAL A 267 2.91 -5.06 -10.25
N ASN A 268 3.28 -3.78 -10.16
CA ASN A 268 4.67 -3.37 -10.24
C ASN A 268 5.53 -3.98 -9.13
N THR A 269 4.99 -4.12 -7.91
CA THR A 269 5.72 -4.71 -6.79
C THR A 269 5.96 -6.21 -7.01
N LEU A 270 4.95 -6.94 -7.52
CA LEU A 270 5.08 -8.37 -7.81
C LEU A 270 6.06 -8.62 -8.96
N PHE A 271 5.96 -7.87 -10.07
CA PHE A 271 6.95 -7.96 -11.14
C PHE A 271 8.37 -7.63 -10.68
N ASN A 272 8.54 -6.60 -9.85
CA ASN A 272 9.85 -6.30 -9.29
C ASN A 272 10.37 -7.41 -8.38
N TYR A 273 9.49 -8.08 -7.63
CA TYR A 273 9.90 -9.22 -6.82
C TYR A 273 10.44 -10.36 -7.69
N CYS A 274 9.74 -10.69 -8.78
CA CYS A 274 10.09 -11.77 -9.69
C CYS A 274 11.30 -11.44 -10.58
N PHE A 275 11.34 -10.24 -11.17
CA PHE A 275 12.25 -9.91 -12.26
C PHE A 275 13.21 -8.76 -11.97
N ARG A 276 12.87 -7.86 -11.03
CA ARG A 276 13.63 -6.64 -10.63
C ARG A 276 13.73 -5.53 -11.67
N THR A 277 13.02 -5.67 -12.78
CA THR A 277 13.18 -4.85 -13.99
C THR A 277 11.87 -4.21 -14.43
N SER A 278 10.91 -4.10 -13.51
CA SER A 278 9.64 -3.43 -13.76
C SER A 278 9.71 -1.99 -13.27
N GLN A 279 9.24 -1.06 -14.07
CA GLN A 279 9.13 0.34 -13.71
C GLN A 279 7.66 0.76 -13.78
N LEU A 280 7.20 1.49 -12.76
CA LEU A 280 5.88 2.11 -12.73
C LEU A 280 6.01 3.57 -13.14
N PHE A 281 5.21 4.02 -14.08
CA PHE A 281 5.07 5.40 -14.52
C PHE A 281 3.82 5.99 -13.87
N GLY A 282 4.01 6.78 -12.81
CA GLY A 282 2.91 7.22 -11.93
C GLY A 282 2.16 8.50 -12.37
N THR A 283 0.86 8.50 -12.06
CA THR A 283 -0.22 9.53 -11.98
C THR A 283 0.01 11.05 -12.16
N THR A 284 1.23 11.59 -12.16
CA THR A 284 1.47 13.00 -12.58
C THR A 284 1.59 13.16 -14.10
N GLU A 285 1.81 12.05 -14.82
CA GLU A 285 1.98 12.00 -16.28
C GLU A 285 1.14 10.89 -16.95
N SER A 286 0.50 10.01 -16.18
CA SER A 286 -0.39 8.96 -16.71
C SER A 286 -1.84 9.45 -16.85
N GLY A 287 -2.50 8.98 -17.91
CA GLY A 287 -3.91 9.30 -18.22
C GLY A 287 -4.17 9.94 -19.58
N LEU A 288 -3.13 10.33 -20.33
CA LEU A 288 -3.31 10.82 -21.71
C LEU A 288 -2.36 10.19 -22.73
N GLU A 289 -1.11 9.85 -22.36
CA GLU A 289 -0.08 9.44 -23.33
C GLU A 289 0.91 8.32 -22.91
N PHE A 290 1.02 7.89 -21.65
CA PHE A 290 2.02 6.86 -21.24
C PHE A 290 1.37 5.57 -20.70
N PRO A 291 2.03 4.39 -20.82
CA PRO A 291 1.59 3.16 -20.16
C PRO A 291 1.74 3.28 -18.64
N ASP A 292 1.03 2.44 -17.87
CA ASP A 292 1.19 2.40 -16.41
C ASP A 292 2.61 1.96 -16.04
N GLY A 293 3.26 1.12 -16.84
CA GLY A 293 4.66 0.80 -16.65
C GLY A 293 5.34 0.03 -17.78
N THR A 294 6.60 -0.33 -17.52
CA THR A 294 7.40 -1.20 -18.39
C THR A 294 7.93 -2.40 -17.63
N LEU A 295 8.18 -3.49 -18.34
CA LEU A 295 8.89 -4.67 -17.86
C LEU A 295 9.98 -5.01 -18.87
N CYS A 296 11.24 -4.99 -18.42
CA CYS A 296 12.36 -5.43 -19.26
C CYS A 296 12.77 -6.86 -18.88
N LEU A 297 12.66 -7.82 -19.79
CA LEU A 297 13.17 -9.17 -19.59
C LEU A 297 14.51 -9.33 -20.29
N GLN A 298 15.57 -9.60 -19.52
CA GLN A 298 16.88 -9.90 -20.09
C GLN A 298 16.94 -11.37 -20.52
N VAL A 299 17.04 -11.60 -21.82
CA VAL A 299 17.05 -12.92 -22.45
C VAL A 299 18.23 -12.99 -23.41
N ASP A 300 19.10 -13.99 -23.23
CA ASP A 300 20.26 -14.23 -24.09
C ASP A 300 21.19 -13.02 -24.29
N GLY A 301 21.31 -12.18 -23.25
CA GLY A 301 22.13 -10.96 -23.27
C GLY A 301 21.47 -9.74 -23.89
N THR A 302 20.23 -9.86 -24.37
CA THR A 302 19.43 -8.79 -24.99
C THR A 302 18.22 -8.43 -24.12
N GLY A 303 17.85 -7.15 -24.08
CA GLY A 303 16.68 -6.67 -23.34
C GLY A 303 15.41 -6.72 -24.20
N ARG A 304 14.37 -7.42 -23.72
CA ARG A 304 13.02 -7.42 -24.31
C ARG A 304 12.12 -6.49 -23.51
N LEU A 305 11.65 -5.42 -24.13
CA LEU A 305 10.83 -4.41 -23.46
C LEU A 305 9.34 -4.66 -23.69
N TYR A 306 8.60 -4.92 -22.62
CA TYR A 306 7.15 -5.00 -22.60
C TYR A 306 6.56 -3.74 -21.98
N LEU A 307 5.44 -3.28 -22.52
CA LEU A 307 4.65 -2.18 -21.96
C LEU A 307 3.46 -2.77 -21.28
N TRP A 308 3.25 -2.41 -20.02
CA TRP A 308 2.18 -2.98 -19.24
C TRP A 308 1.21 -1.94 -18.72
N ASP A 309 -0.05 -2.35 -18.62
CA ASP A 309 -1.18 -1.56 -18.13
C ASP A 309 -2.01 -2.45 -17.20
N ALA A 310 -2.37 -1.94 -16.02
CA ALA A 310 -3.05 -2.68 -14.97
C ALA A 310 -4.48 -2.16 -14.76
N LYS A 311 -5.47 -2.93 -15.18
CA LYS A 311 -6.89 -2.55 -15.10
C LYS A 311 -7.65 -3.39 -14.08
N TYR A 312 -8.23 -2.72 -13.09
CA TYR A 312 -8.90 -3.41 -11.99
C TYR A 312 -10.39 -3.65 -12.27
N SER A 313 -10.77 -4.92 -12.36
CA SER A 313 -12.16 -5.39 -12.33
C SER A 313 -12.39 -6.28 -11.11
N ILE A 314 -13.64 -6.42 -10.67
CA ILE A 314 -13.96 -7.39 -9.61
C ILE A 314 -14.01 -8.78 -10.25
N PRO A 315 -13.20 -9.77 -9.82
CA PRO A 315 -13.07 -11.06 -10.50
C PRO A 315 -14.39 -11.79 -10.74
N GLU A 316 -15.35 -11.68 -9.80
CA GLU A 316 -16.64 -12.38 -9.83
C GLU A 316 -17.74 -11.60 -10.57
N LYS A 317 -17.43 -10.41 -11.08
CA LYS A 317 -18.37 -9.54 -11.81
C LYS A 317 -18.09 -9.51 -13.31
N GLU A 318 -18.60 -8.48 -13.98
CA GLU A 318 -18.36 -8.24 -15.40
C GLU A 318 -16.86 -8.02 -15.66
N PRO A 319 -16.37 -8.49 -16.82
CA PRO A 319 -15.00 -8.22 -17.25
C PRO A 319 -14.73 -6.72 -17.33
N TYR A 320 -13.46 -6.34 -17.27
CA TYR A 320 -13.08 -4.96 -17.53
C TYR A 320 -13.36 -4.62 -19.00
N ASP A 321 -14.17 -3.59 -19.21
CA ASP A 321 -14.44 -2.97 -20.52
C ASP A 321 -13.34 -1.93 -20.79
N LEU A 322 -12.45 -2.24 -21.74
CA LEU A 322 -11.38 -1.35 -22.16
C LEU A 322 -11.93 -0.26 -23.07
N SER A 323 -12.19 0.90 -22.49
CA SER A 323 -12.82 2.02 -23.19
C SER A 323 -12.12 2.38 -24.51
N ALA A 324 -12.89 2.81 -25.52
CA ALA A 324 -12.34 3.27 -26.79
C ALA A 324 -11.39 4.47 -26.65
N SER A 325 -11.48 5.24 -25.56
CA SER A 325 -10.49 6.26 -25.18
C SER A 325 -9.15 5.64 -24.79
N ASP A 326 -9.17 4.63 -23.93
CA ASP A 326 -7.95 3.96 -23.45
C ASP A 326 -7.25 3.27 -24.61
N GLN A 327 -8.00 2.49 -25.41
CA GLN A 327 -7.44 1.85 -26.61
C GLN A 327 -6.73 2.86 -27.53
N ARG A 328 -7.31 4.06 -27.74
CA ARG A 328 -6.71 5.13 -28.57
C ARG A 328 -5.48 5.78 -27.94
N ASN A 329 -5.39 5.82 -26.61
CA ASN A 329 -4.22 6.35 -25.93
C ASN A 329 -3.09 5.32 -25.96
N MET A 330 -3.42 4.06 -25.70
CA MET A 330 -2.47 2.95 -25.65
C MET A 330 -1.80 2.68 -27.01
N THR A 331 -2.49 2.90 -28.13
CA THR A 331 -1.85 2.79 -29.45
C THR A 331 -0.76 3.83 -29.68
N LYS A 332 -0.60 4.86 -28.83
CA LYS A 332 0.48 5.85 -28.97
C LYS A 332 1.76 5.44 -28.25
N TYR A 333 1.71 4.49 -27.31
CA TYR A 333 2.83 4.17 -26.42
C TYR A 333 4.12 3.75 -27.15
N PRO A 334 4.08 2.88 -28.18
CA PRO A 334 5.31 2.46 -28.87
C PRO A 334 6.06 3.62 -29.53
N ARG A 335 5.30 4.62 -30.02
CA ARG A 335 5.88 5.82 -30.64
C ARG A 335 6.62 6.68 -29.61
N LEU A 336 6.03 6.87 -28.43
CA LEU A 336 6.60 7.72 -27.38
C LEU A 336 7.89 7.16 -26.80
N ILE A 337 8.00 5.84 -26.69
CA ILE A 337 9.22 5.19 -26.18
C ILE A 337 10.37 5.31 -27.18
N ARG A 338 10.06 5.28 -28.47
CA ARG A 338 11.04 5.54 -29.53
C ARG A 338 11.49 7.00 -29.52
N GLU A 339 10.55 7.93 -29.44
CA GLU A 339 10.83 9.37 -29.42
C GLU A 339 11.59 9.80 -28.13
N ASN A 340 11.44 9.08 -27.03
CA ASN A 340 12.13 9.32 -25.75
C ASN A 340 13.25 8.30 -25.44
N SER A 341 13.74 7.56 -26.44
CA SER A 341 14.75 6.49 -26.26
C SER A 341 16.11 6.97 -25.75
N GLU A 342 16.34 8.29 -25.68
CA GLU A 342 17.50 8.90 -25.00
C GLU A 342 17.37 8.91 -23.45
N MET A 343 16.20 8.58 -22.89
CA MET A 343 15.93 8.61 -21.44
C MET A 343 16.06 7.26 -20.72
N ILE A 344 16.35 6.17 -21.44
CA ILE A 344 16.52 4.85 -20.82
C ILE A 344 18.03 4.66 -20.57
N GLU A 345 18.41 4.58 -19.29
CA GLU A 345 19.79 4.58 -18.78
C GLU A 345 20.78 3.70 -19.59
N GLU A 346 22.03 4.17 -19.68
CA GLU A 346 23.17 3.59 -20.43
C GLU A 346 23.55 2.14 -20.03
N ASP A 347 22.94 1.57 -18.99
CA ASP A 347 23.30 0.25 -18.45
C ASP A 347 22.66 -0.94 -19.20
N PHE A 348 21.66 -0.72 -20.06
CA PHE A 348 20.99 -1.79 -20.79
C PHE A 348 20.68 -1.42 -22.25
N PRO A 349 21.38 -1.99 -23.25
CA PRO A 349 20.96 -1.87 -24.64
C PRO A 349 19.61 -2.61 -24.81
N ILE A 350 18.52 -1.84 -24.87
CA ILE A 350 17.20 -2.36 -25.24
C ILE A 350 17.20 -2.54 -26.75
N ASP A 351 17.22 -3.80 -27.19
CA ASP A 351 17.33 -4.13 -28.61
C ASP A 351 15.99 -4.01 -29.36
N SER A 352 14.84 -4.25 -28.70
CA SER A 352 13.53 -4.08 -29.34
C SER A 352 12.35 -4.01 -28.34
N PHE A 353 11.31 -3.28 -28.72
CA PHE A 353 9.95 -3.46 -28.19
C PHE A 353 9.51 -4.92 -28.42
N ALA A 354 8.89 -5.53 -27.42
CA ALA A 354 8.59 -6.96 -27.38
C ALA A 354 7.10 -7.30 -27.28
N GLY A 355 6.23 -6.35 -26.94
CA GLY A 355 4.78 -6.57 -26.85
C GLY A 355 4.08 -5.71 -25.79
N PHE A 356 2.77 -5.90 -25.70
CA PHE A 356 1.91 -5.30 -24.67
C PHE A 356 1.46 -6.34 -23.66
N ILE A 357 1.38 -5.95 -22.39
CA ILE A 357 0.85 -6.77 -21.31
C ILE A 357 -0.30 -6.03 -20.64
N PHE A 358 -1.48 -6.61 -20.65
CA PHE A 358 -2.61 -6.19 -19.84
C PHE A 358 -2.67 -7.04 -18.59
N ILE A 359 -2.69 -6.42 -17.41
CA ILE A 359 -2.88 -7.14 -16.16
C ILE A 359 -4.25 -6.78 -15.63
N SER A 360 -5.11 -7.78 -15.49
CA SER A 360 -6.45 -7.59 -14.95
C SER A 360 -6.94 -8.90 -14.36
N PRO A 361 -7.86 -8.89 -13.39
CA PRO A 361 -8.53 -10.12 -12.99
C PRO A 361 -9.29 -10.75 -14.16
N ARG A 362 -9.99 -9.93 -14.97
CA ARG A 362 -10.70 -10.35 -16.19
C ARG A 362 -10.82 -9.17 -17.16
N MET A 363 -10.55 -9.42 -18.44
CA MET A 363 -10.81 -8.49 -19.55
C MET A 363 -11.81 -9.06 -20.56
N ASP A 364 -12.44 -8.19 -21.34
CA ASP A 364 -13.25 -8.60 -22.49
C ASP A 364 -12.33 -8.95 -23.68
N ALA A 365 -12.57 -10.13 -24.26
CA ALA A 365 -11.93 -10.62 -25.47
C ALA A 365 -12.02 -9.62 -26.64
N SER A 366 -13.22 -9.11 -26.87
CA SER A 366 -13.53 -8.22 -27.99
C SER A 366 -12.79 -6.89 -27.91
N ASP A 367 -12.45 -6.46 -26.70
CA ASP A 367 -11.65 -5.27 -26.46
C ASP A 367 -10.18 -5.46 -26.81
N LEU A 368 -9.61 -6.60 -26.43
CA LEU A 368 -8.24 -6.96 -26.80
C LEU A 368 -8.12 -7.13 -28.32
N GLU A 369 -9.12 -7.75 -28.97
CA GLU A 369 -9.23 -7.84 -30.43
C GLU A 369 -9.35 -6.47 -31.10
N GLY A 370 -10.20 -5.59 -30.56
CA GLY A 370 -10.37 -4.23 -31.04
C GLY A 370 -9.08 -3.41 -30.92
N PHE A 371 -8.35 -3.59 -29.83
CA PHE A 371 -7.04 -2.97 -29.63
C PHE A 371 -5.98 -3.53 -30.61
N ALA A 372 -5.91 -4.85 -30.79
CA ALA A 372 -5.03 -5.50 -31.75
C ALA A 372 -5.27 -4.98 -33.17
N SER A 373 -6.53 -4.90 -33.58
CA SER A 373 -6.92 -4.40 -34.90
C SER A 373 -6.46 -2.96 -35.11
N LYS A 374 -6.67 -2.08 -34.12
CA LYS A 374 -6.22 -0.67 -34.17
C LYS A 374 -4.70 -0.54 -34.25
N LEU A 375 -3.96 -1.37 -33.53
CA LEU A 375 -2.49 -1.40 -33.60
C LEU A 375 -2.01 -1.85 -34.99
N ALA A 376 -2.61 -2.91 -35.54
CA ALA A 376 -2.29 -3.41 -36.88
C ALA A 376 -2.57 -2.34 -37.95
N GLU A 377 -3.69 -1.62 -37.85
CA GLU A 377 -4.01 -0.51 -38.75
C GLU A 377 -2.98 0.62 -38.65
N GLN A 378 -2.68 1.07 -37.43
CA GLN A 378 -1.83 2.22 -37.18
C GLN A 378 -0.35 1.97 -37.52
N TYR A 379 0.12 0.73 -37.37
CA TYR A 379 1.52 0.34 -37.53
C TYR A 379 1.74 -0.70 -38.64
N SER A 380 0.82 -0.81 -39.59
CA SER A 380 0.88 -1.75 -40.72
C SER A 380 2.20 -1.71 -41.52
N ASP A 381 2.84 -0.54 -41.60
CA ASP A 381 4.12 -0.33 -42.30
C ASP A 381 5.36 -0.36 -41.37
N ALA A 382 5.17 -0.58 -40.07
CA ALA A 382 6.21 -0.49 -39.05
C ALA A 382 6.76 -1.88 -38.68
N SER A 383 7.87 -2.28 -39.30
CA SER A 383 8.52 -3.58 -39.12
C SER A 383 8.89 -3.97 -37.68
N TYR A 384 8.95 -3.01 -36.75
CA TYR A 384 9.23 -3.25 -35.33
C TYR A 384 7.97 -3.64 -34.52
N MET A 385 6.77 -3.46 -35.09
CA MET A 385 5.49 -3.85 -34.49
C MET A 385 4.95 -5.15 -35.08
N ASN A 386 5.41 -5.56 -36.26
CA ASN A 386 4.97 -6.81 -36.88
C ASN A 386 5.32 -8.00 -35.98
N GLY A 387 4.30 -8.76 -35.57
CA GLY A 387 4.44 -9.91 -34.67
C GLY A 387 4.56 -9.56 -33.19
N ALA A 388 4.35 -8.30 -32.77
CA ALA A 388 4.35 -7.94 -31.36
C ALA A 388 3.08 -8.49 -30.67
N PRO A 389 3.21 -9.36 -29.65
CA PRO A 389 2.06 -9.95 -28.97
C PRO A 389 1.34 -8.96 -28.05
N ILE A 390 0.05 -9.22 -27.87
CA ILE A 390 -0.80 -8.59 -26.85
C ILE A 390 -1.18 -9.69 -25.86
N ILE A 391 -0.70 -9.55 -24.63
CA ILE A 391 -0.83 -10.57 -23.60
C ILE A 391 -1.74 -10.05 -22.50
N GLN A 392 -2.77 -10.80 -22.12
CA GLN A 392 -3.43 -10.67 -20.85
C GLN A 392 -2.72 -11.56 -19.82
N ILE A 393 -2.37 -11.02 -18.67
CA ILE A 393 -1.95 -11.79 -17.49
C ILE A 393 -3.05 -11.64 -16.45
N ARG A 394 -3.68 -12.75 -16.09
CA ARG A 394 -4.68 -12.73 -15.02
C ARG A 394 -4.02 -12.39 -13.70
N ALA A 395 -4.69 -11.56 -12.89
CA ALA A 395 -4.12 -11.08 -11.64
C ALA A 395 -3.77 -12.22 -10.66
N ASP A 396 -4.55 -13.30 -10.64
CA ASP A 396 -4.28 -14.52 -9.88
C ASP A 396 -3.05 -15.29 -10.40
N ALA A 397 -2.86 -15.37 -11.72
CA ALA A 397 -1.66 -15.93 -12.34
C ALA A 397 -0.40 -15.16 -11.91
N LEU A 398 -0.46 -13.82 -11.87
CA LEU A 398 0.65 -13.00 -11.38
C LEU A 398 0.96 -13.25 -9.89
N ILE A 399 -0.08 -13.46 -9.08
CA ILE A 399 0.06 -13.82 -7.66
C ILE A 399 0.71 -15.19 -7.53
N GLU A 400 0.32 -16.17 -8.35
CA GLU A 400 0.91 -17.50 -8.31
C GLU A 400 2.38 -17.48 -8.78
N LEU A 401 2.70 -16.69 -9.80
CA LEU A 401 4.09 -16.48 -10.22
C LEU A 401 4.93 -15.93 -9.07
N TYR A 402 4.42 -14.94 -8.34
CA TYR A 402 5.06 -14.43 -7.14
C TYR A 402 5.29 -15.51 -6.08
N ARG A 403 4.26 -16.32 -5.77
CA ARG A 403 4.34 -17.40 -4.77
C ARG A 403 5.37 -18.43 -5.17
N ALA A 404 5.35 -18.88 -6.42
CA ALA A 404 6.29 -19.85 -6.94
C ALA A 404 7.74 -19.34 -6.91
N VAL A 405 7.99 -18.07 -7.25
CA VAL A 405 9.33 -17.46 -7.09
C VAL A 405 9.75 -17.41 -5.61
N ARG A 406 8.84 -17.00 -4.72
CA ARG A 406 9.13 -16.85 -3.28
C ARG A 406 9.42 -18.18 -2.62
N ASP A 407 8.58 -19.18 -2.87
CA ASP A 407 8.69 -20.49 -2.23
C ASP A 407 9.93 -21.24 -2.74
N ASN A 408 10.38 -20.93 -3.95
CA ASN A 408 11.63 -21.43 -4.53
C ASN A 408 12.79 -20.43 -4.47
N LYS A 409 12.77 -19.41 -3.61
CA LYS A 409 13.71 -18.26 -3.65
C LYS A 409 15.19 -18.61 -3.76
N SER A 410 15.65 -19.69 -3.12
CA SER A 410 17.04 -20.15 -3.21
C SER A 410 17.38 -20.80 -4.55
N GLU A 411 16.41 -21.47 -5.18
CA GLU A 411 16.55 -22.09 -6.49
C GLU A 411 16.29 -21.07 -7.60
N ALA A 412 15.22 -20.26 -7.48
CA ALA A 412 14.89 -19.15 -8.36
C ALA A 412 16.05 -18.16 -8.56
N LYS A 413 16.83 -17.86 -7.50
CA LYS A 413 18.07 -17.08 -7.64
C LYS A 413 19.12 -17.75 -8.52
N LYS A 414 19.24 -19.08 -8.46
CA LYS A 414 20.18 -19.87 -9.29
C LYS A 414 19.69 -20.04 -10.72
N ILE A 415 18.37 -20.02 -10.94
CA ILE A 415 17.74 -20.22 -12.25
C ILE A 415 17.08 -18.94 -12.79
N GLN A 416 17.43 -17.76 -12.27
CA GLN A 416 16.72 -16.51 -12.61
C GLN A 416 16.75 -16.20 -14.11
N GLN A 417 17.86 -16.50 -14.78
CA GLN A 417 17.99 -16.38 -16.23
C GLN A 417 17.08 -17.38 -16.96
N THR A 418 16.99 -18.63 -16.48
CA THR A 418 16.06 -19.63 -17.00
C THR A 418 14.62 -19.20 -16.80
N LEU A 419 14.25 -18.71 -15.61
CA LEU A 419 12.91 -18.19 -15.34
C LEU A 419 12.56 -17.03 -16.28
N ARG A 420 13.46 -16.08 -16.49
CA ARG A 420 13.26 -14.98 -17.45
C ARG A 420 13.11 -15.48 -18.88
N LEU A 421 13.90 -16.48 -19.28
CA LEU A 421 13.84 -17.10 -20.60
C LEU A 421 12.51 -17.84 -20.81
N GLU A 422 12.10 -18.70 -19.88
CA GLU A 422 10.85 -19.46 -19.98
C GLU A 422 9.63 -18.53 -19.86
N PHE A 423 9.67 -17.52 -18.99
CA PHE A 423 8.61 -16.50 -18.94
C PHE A 423 8.54 -15.71 -20.25
N ASN A 424 9.67 -15.29 -20.82
CA ASN A 424 9.65 -14.65 -22.13
C ASN A 424 9.16 -15.59 -23.25
N ARG A 425 9.43 -16.90 -23.18
CA ARG A 425 8.87 -17.87 -24.13
C ARG A 425 7.36 -17.99 -23.97
N LEU A 426 6.87 -18.08 -22.74
CA LEU A 426 5.43 -18.08 -22.44
C LEU A 426 4.76 -16.84 -23.06
N LEU A 427 5.38 -15.66 -22.98
CA LEU A 427 4.84 -14.43 -23.57
C LEU A 427 4.93 -14.37 -25.12
N GLN A 428 5.60 -15.31 -25.79
CA GLN A 428 5.94 -15.22 -27.22
C GLN A 428 5.54 -16.44 -28.05
N GLN A 429 5.26 -17.60 -27.45
CA GLN A 429 5.01 -18.86 -28.15
C GLN A 429 3.57 -19.35 -27.94
N ASP A 430 2.88 -19.67 -29.03
CA ASP A 430 1.50 -20.18 -29.13
C ASP A 430 1.35 -21.67 -28.70
N THR A 431 2.41 -22.31 -28.20
CA THR A 431 2.44 -23.78 -28.07
C THR A 431 1.77 -24.34 -26.83
N ASP A 432 1.53 -23.52 -25.80
CA ASP A 432 1.05 -24.01 -24.49
C ASP A 432 -0.14 -23.21 -23.93
N HIS A 433 -0.57 -22.16 -24.62
CA HIS A 433 -1.75 -21.37 -24.26
C HIS A 433 -3.01 -22.16 -24.61
N ILE A 434 -4.02 -21.99 -23.77
CA ILE A 434 -5.42 -22.29 -24.08
C ILE A 434 -5.70 -21.73 -25.48
N SER A 435 -5.93 -22.60 -26.47
CA SER A 435 -6.17 -22.13 -27.84
C SER A 435 -7.34 -21.15 -27.83
N GLU A 436 -7.35 -20.19 -28.75
CA GLU A 436 -8.41 -19.20 -28.93
C GLU A 436 -9.85 -19.78 -28.78
N THR A 437 -10.02 -21.06 -29.10
CA THR A 437 -11.26 -21.84 -28.95
C THR A 437 -11.73 -22.00 -27.49
N GLU A 438 -10.84 -22.23 -26.53
CA GLU A 438 -11.21 -22.37 -25.10
C GLU A 438 -11.32 -20.99 -24.40
N PHE A 439 -10.61 -19.96 -24.88
CA PHE A 439 -10.88 -18.56 -24.51
C PHE A 439 -12.30 -18.14 -24.94
N ARG A 440 -12.73 -18.57 -26.14
CA ARG A 440 -14.09 -18.41 -26.65
C ARG A 440 -15.10 -19.23 -25.85
N GLU A 441 -14.86 -20.51 -25.59
CA GLU A 441 -15.77 -21.38 -24.81
C GLU A 441 -15.96 -20.92 -23.35
N TYR A 442 -14.91 -20.41 -22.69
CA TYR A 442 -15.01 -19.81 -21.34
C TYR A 442 -15.81 -18.50 -21.32
N HIS A 443 -15.84 -17.76 -22.42
CA HIS A 443 -16.66 -16.56 -22.59
C HIS A 443 -18.09 -16.87 -23.10
N GLU A 444 -18.29 -17.99 -23.81
CA GLU A 444 -19.60 -18.50 -24.26
C GLU A 444 -20.50 -18.93 -23.10
N GLU A 445 -19.96 -19.42 -21.97
CA GLU A 445 -20.77 -19.76 -20.78
C GLU A 445 -21.55 -18.55 -20.18
N LYS A 446 -21.33 -17.32 -20.67
CA LYS A 446 -22.10 -16.13 -20.28
C LYS A 446 -22.82 -15.37 -21.41
N HIS A 447 -22.77 -15.81 -22.67
CA HIS A 447 -23.44 -15.14 -23.79
C HIS A 447 -24.27 -16.14 -24.65
N ASP A 448 -25.52 -16.34 -24.25
CA ASP A 448 -26.38 -17.47 -24.65
C ASP A 448 -27.12 -17.32 -26.01
N ASP A 449 -26.68 -16.50 -26.97
CA ASP A 449 -27.55 -16.20 -28.15
C ASP A 449 -26.86 -15.97 -29.52
N MET A 450 -25.58 -16.29 -29.74
CA MET A 450 -24.93 -16.07 -31.05
C MET A 450 -24.47 -17.36 -31.73
N GLU A 451 -25.12 -17.75 -32.83
CA GLU A 451 -24.76 -18.98 -33.56
C GLU A 451 -23.35 -18.90 -34.18
N PRO A 452 -22.52 -19.97 -34.10
CA PRO A 452 -21.11 -20.00 -34.51
C PRO A 452 -20.81 -19.53 -35.93
N GLU A 453 -21.79 -19.63 -36.83
CA GLU A 453 -21.67 -19.31 -38.26
C GLU A 453 -21.67 -17.80 -38.53
N ASN A 454 -22.13 -17.00 -37.56
CA ASN A 454 -22.22 -15.54 -37.66
C ASN A 454 -21.07 -14.81 -36.95
N TRP A 455 -20.10 -15.55 -36.45
CA TRP A 455 -18.94 -15.00 -35.78
C TRP A 455 -17.99 -14.38 -36.81
N PRO A 456 -17.41 -13.19 -36.55
CA PRO A 456 -16.43 -12.60 -37.46
C PRO A 456 -15.24 -13.55 -37.61
N SER A 457 -14.96 -13.98 -38.84
CA SER A 457 -13.74 -14.74 -39.13
C SER A 457 -12.54 -13.87 -38.81
N LEU A 458 -11.58 -14.42 -38.06
CA LEU A 458 -10.28 -13.81 -37.84
C LEU A 458 -9.66 -13.44 -39.19
N GLY A 459 -9.62 -12.13 -39.45
CA GLY A 459 -8.77 -11.61 -40.49
C GLY A 459 -7.33 -12.01 -40.18
N SER A 460 -6.51 -12.11 -41.22
CA SER A 460 -5.08 -12.38 -41.14
C SER A 460 -4.30 -11.24 -40.46
N THR A 461 -4.58 -10.92 -39.21
CA THR A 461 -3.82 -9.94 -38.43
C THR A 461 -2.61 -10.64 -37.83
N GLU A 462 -1.40 -10.17 -38.18
CA GLU A 462 -0.09 -10.68 -37.71
C GLU A 462 0.17 -10.42 -36.20
N ILE A 463 -0.86 -10.17 -35.39
CA ILE A 463 -0.76 -9.84 -33.97
C ILE A 463 -1.38 -10.99 -33.17
N THR A 464 -0.59 -11.57 -32.26
CA THR A 464 -1.01 -12.73 -31.45
C THR A 464 -1.59 -12.27 -30.11
N LEU A 465 -2.72 -12.86 -29.72
CA LEU A 465 -3.39 -12.63 -28.43
C LEU A 465 -3.12 -13.82 -27.49
N PHE A 466 -2.72 -13.54 -26.26
CA PHE A 466 -2.44 -14.56 -25.24
C PHE A 466 -3.16 -14.26 -23.93
N ASP A 467 -3.61 -15.30 -23.20
CA ASP A 467 -4.16 -15.18 -21.85
C ASP A 467 -3.39 -16.10 -20.91
N VAL A 468 -2.64 -15.52 -19.98
CA VAL A 468 -1.80 -16.25 -19.02
C VAL A 468 -2.58 -16.50 -17.74
N THR A 469 -2.79 -17.78 -17.46
CA THR A 469 -3.53 -18.32 -16.32
C THR A 469 -2.60 -18.89 -15.25
N VAL A 470 -3.18 -19.31 -14.12
CA VAL A 470 -2.47 -20.01 -13.04
C VAL A 470 -1.81 -21.29 -13.56
N ASP A 471 -2.51 -22.07 -14.38
CA ASP A 471 -2.00 -23.34 -14.94
C ASP A 471 -0.76 -23.10 -15.83
N ASP A 472 -0.74 -22.01 -16.59
CA ASP A 472 0.41 -21.65 -17.43
C ASP A 472 1.64 -21.30 -16.60
N VAL A 473 1.43 -20.62 -15.46
CA VAL A 473 2.48 -20.33 -14.51
C VAL A 473 3.00 -21.60 -13.84
N GLU A 474 2.11 -22.51 -13.43
CA GLU A 474 2.51 -23.79 -12.85
C GLU A 474 3.38 -24.60 -13.84
N ARG A 475 2.95 -24.73 -15.10
CA ARG A 475 3.72 -25.38 -16.17
C ARG A 475 5.06 -24.70 -16.42
N LEU A 476 5.09 -23.36 -16.43
CA LEU A 476 6.33 -22.61 -16.58
C LEU A 476 7.35 -22.95 -15.49
N PHE A 477 6.90 -23.11 -14.24
CA PHE A 477 7.78 -23.53 -13.16
C PHE A 477 8.20 -24.99 -13.27
N GLU A 478 7.29 -25.89 -13.66
CA GLU A 478 7.65 -27.27 -13.95
C GLU A 478 8.74 -27.34 -15.01
N ASP A 479 8.61 -26.58 -16.10
CA ASP A 479 9.59 -26.52 -17.19
C ASP A 479 10.91 -25.87 -16.75
N ALA A 480 10.86 -24.77 -16.03
CA ALA A 480 12.06 -24.09 -15.52
C ALA A 480 12.82 -24.96 -14.51
N LEU A 481 12.11 -25.73 -13.69
CA LEU A 481 12.69 -26.66 -12.71
C LEU A 481 13.13 -27.98 -13.35
N ALA A 482 12.41 -28.48 -14.37
CA ALA A 482 12.76 -29.71 -15.11
C ALA A 482 14.01 -29.47 -15.96
N LYS A 483 14.14 -28.27 -16.54
CA LYS A 483 15.38 -27.76 -17.13
C LYS A 483 16.34 -27.32 -16.03
N LYS A 484 16.64 -28.21 -15.07
CA LYS A 484 17.85 -28.08 -14.25
C LYS A 484 18.98 -27.97 -15.25
N SER A 485 19.52 -26.77 -15.42
CA SER A 485 20.83 -26.64 -16.04
C SER A 485 21.73 -27.64 -15.30
N PRO A 486 22.47 -28.53 -16.00
CA PRO A 486 23.46 -29.36 -15.33
C PRO A 486 24.29 -28.40 -14.48
N PRO A 487 24.72 -28.79 -13.26
CA PRO A 487 25.38 -27.87 -12.36
C PRO A 487 26.41 -27.11 -13.18
N GLN A 488 26.20 -25.79 -13.33
CA GLN A 488 27.31 -24.93 -13.66
C GLN A 488 28.22 -25.18 -12.48
N VAL A 489 29.20 -26.06 -12.70
CA VAL A 489 30.42 -26.10 -11.92
C VAL A 489 30.79 -24.64 -11.88
N GLY A 490 30.64 -24.01 -10.72
CA GLY A 490 31.32 -22.77 -10.45
C GLY A 490 32.77 -23.12 -10.69
N LEU A 491 33.25 -22.88 -11.91
CA LEU A 491 34.66 -22.75 -12.19
C LEU A 491 35.00 -21.48 -11.43
N ASP A 492 35.22 -21.65 -10.13
CA ASP A 492 35.96 -20.71 -9.35
C ASP A 492 37.24 -20.48 -10.15
N SER A 493 37.28 -19.33 -10.81
CA SER A 493 38.38 -18.95 -11.69
C SER A 493 39.71 -18.95 -10.92
N GLU A 494 39.65 -18.88 -9.58
CA GLU A 494 40.76 -19.02 -8.66
C GLU A 494 41.18 -20.50 -8.50
N SER A 495 40.24 -21.43 -8.22
CA SER A 495 40.52 -22.88 -8.21
C SER A 495 41.00 -23.44 -9.55
N LEU A 496 40.52 -22.92 -10.68
CA LEU A 496 41.01 -23.31 -12.01
C LEU A 496 42.44 -22.81 -12.26
N ARG A 497 42.74 -21.57 -11.86
CA ARG A 497 44.10 -21.00 -11.92
C ARG A 497 45.07 -21.72 -10.99
N GLU A 498 44.63 -22.10 -9.80
CA GLU A 498 45.42 -22.86 -8.83
C GLU A 498 45.73 -24.29 -9.34
N THR A 499 44.75 -24.93 -9.99
CA THR A 499 44.92 -26.25 -10.62
C THR A 499 45.87 -26.18 -11.82
N MET A 500 45.74 -25.15 -12.67
CA MET A 500 46.68 -24.94 -13.78
C MET A 500 48.11 -24.64 -13.31
N ARG A 501 48.29 -23.85 -12.23
CA ARG A 501 49.61 -23.59 -11.63
C ARG A 501 50.28 -24.82 -11.02
N ARG A 502 49.50 -25.81 -10.57
CA ARG A 502 50.03 -27.08 -10.04
C ARG A 502 50.44 -28.07 -11.13
N LEU A 503 49.92 -27.91 -12.34
CA LEU A 503 50.27 -28.74 -13.50
C LEU A 503 51.52 -28.22 -14.25
N ASP A 504 51.90 -26.96 -14.03
CA ASP A 504 53.15 -26.34 -14.52
C ASP A 504 54.35 -26.49 -13.54
N LYS A 505 54.21 -27.32 -12.51
CA LYS A 505 55.32 -27.81 -11.66
C LYS A 505 55.48 -29.31 -11.85
#